data_AF-A0A8J4BPA2-F1
#
_entry.id   AF-A0A8J4BPA2-F1
#
_cell.length_a   1.000
_cell.length_b   1.000
_cell.length_c   1.000
_cell.angle_alpha   90.00
_cell.angle_beta   90.00
_cell.angle_gamma   90.00
#
_symmetry.space_group_name_H-M   'P 1'
#
loop_
_entity.id
_entity.type
_entity.pdbx_description
1 polymer ?
#
loop_
_entity_poly.entity_id
_entity_poly.type
_entity_poly.pdbx_seq_one_letter_code
_entity_poly.pdbx_strand_id
1 'polypeptide(L)'
;MSNFLARRMNSAGASCSYNPNYGLSGFSSPSYVRNPRQGCVRVFAVNYDPEKMFKRPPETGLIARRMTHKMMEQNKEFASQMQRAKDDIRRQVLTRREARNPPDDGLELIEYMLNTDAEDMEFEVARCRPKLTPVFFKQLDSVIGAERFSAKPDQERLAELDTLRQYLEEAVEAVDKAVVKTASATDRLKKLLTSKDKKETILEMAAANEIDQALVDLLQQNIDAAKAAEQTGPAEFMEKVKVAVSKYLVTV
;
A
#
# COMPACT_ATOMS: atom_id res chain seq x y z
N MET A 1 28.72 23.14 34.84
CA MET A 1 28.61 21.72 35.23
C MET A 1 27.56 21.12 34.29
N SER A 2 27.88 20.90 33.02
CA SER A 2 28.68 19.81 32.46
C SER A 2 27.89 18.50 32.38
N ASN A 3 27.75 18.05 31.12
CA ASN A 3 27.48 16.69 30.63
C ASN A 3 26.02 16.25 30.50
N PHE A 4 25.61 15.43 29.52
CA PHE A 4 26.02 15.08 28.14
C PHE A 4 25.03 13.93 27.76
N LEU A 5 24.67 13.81 26.47
CA LEU A 5 24.26 12.59 25.76
C LEU A 5 22.79 12.10 25.81
N ALA A 6 22.07 12.47 24.74
CA ALA A 6 21.70 11.62 23.61
C ALA A 6 21.49 10.11 23.89
N ARG A 7 20.22 9.68 23.83
CA ARG A 7 19.83 8.26 23.76
C ARG A 7 19.49 7.90 22.32
N ARG A 8 20.44 7.21 21.68
CA ARG A 8 20.34 6.65 20.33
C ARG A 8 19.57 5.33 20.39
N MET A 9 18.58 5.18 19.52
CA MET A 9 17.91 3.91 19.23
C MET A 9 18.88 2.96 18.52
N ASN A 10 18.91 1.69 18.95
CA ASN A 10 19.42 0.57 18.17
C ASN A 10 18.70 -0.70 18.64
N SER A 11 17.62 -1.06 17.94
CA SER A 11 16.95 -2.35 18.07
C SER A 11 17.82 -3.43 17.43
N ALA A 12 18.34 -4.30 18.28
CA ALA A 12 19.06 -5.51 17.87
C ALA A 12 18.11 -6.47 17.16
N GLY A 13 18.37 -6.73 15.88
CA GLY A 13 17.76 -7.83 15.14
C GLY A 13 18.33 -9.15 15.64
N ALA A 14 17.45 -10.01 16.15
CA ALA A 14 17.78 -11.38 16.50
C ALA A 14 18.09 -12.19 15.22
N SER A 15 19.37 -12.48 14.99
CA SER A 15 19.80 -13.48 14.02
C SER A 15 19.92 -14.83 14.73
N CYS A 16 18.94 -15.72 14.54
CA CYS A 16 19.03 -17.12 14.92
C CYS A 16 20.05 -17.83 14.01
N SER A 17 21.31 -17.92 14.44
CA SER A 17 22.29 -18.84 13.86
C SER A 17 22.14 -20.22 14.50
N TYR A 18 21.55 -21.16 13.76
CA TYR A 18 21.50 -22.57 14.13
C TYR A 18 22.89 -23.20 13.92
N ASN A 19 23.50 -23.71 14.99
CA ASN A 19 24.83 -24.31 14.96
C ASN A 19 24.76 -25.70 15.61
N PRO A 20 24.73 -26.82 14.86
CA PRO A 20 24.78 -28.14 15.44
C PRO A 20 26.21 -28.66 15.33
N ASN A 21 26.94 -28.62 16.45
CA ASN A 21 28.24 -29.25 16.55
C ASN A 21 28.25 -30.15 17.78
N TYR A 22 27.89 -31.43 17.61
CA TYR A 22 28.30 -32.50 18.52
C TYR A 22 28.54 -33.79 17.73
N GLY A 23 29.82 -34.18 17.71
CA GLY A 23 30.28 -35.56 17.79
C GLY A 23 30.02 -36.46 16.59
N LEU A 24 31.07 -36.74 15.81
CA LEU A 24 31.55 -38.11 15.60
C LEU A 24 32.93 -38.08 14.93
N SER A 25 33.80 -38.88 15.52
CA SER A 25 35.19 -39.12 15.20
C SER A 25 35.41 -39.67 13.79
N GLY A 26 36.44 -39.13 13.13
CA GLY A 26 37.45 -39.88 12.39
C GLY A 26 36.98 -40.86 11.32
N PHE A 27 36.79 -40.38 10.09
CA PHE A 27 37.07 -41.16 8.89
C PHE A 27 37.78 -40.30 7.85
N SER A 28 39.03 -40.66 7.58
CA SER A 28 39.87 -40.08 6.53
C SER A 28 39.22 -40.25 5.16
N SER A 29 39.22 -39.19 4.35
CA SER A 29 38.81 -39.23 2.95
C SER A 29 39.59 -38.18 2.14
N PRO A 30 39.76 -38.42 0.83
CA PRO A 30 40.99 -38.10 0.11
C PRO A 30 41.08 -36.63 -0.30
N SER A 31 42.31 -36.15 -0.41
CA SER A 31 42.70 -34.86 -0.96
C SER A 31 42.25 -34.71 -2.41
N TYR A 32 41.06 -34.14 -2.62
CA TYR A 32 40.66 -33.63 -3.93
C TYR A 32 41.36 -32.30 -4.21
N VAL A 33 42.16 -32.35 -5.28
CA VAL A 33 42.87 -31.24 -5.91
C VAL A 33 41.93 -30.05 -6.13
N ARG A 34 42.18 -28.94 -5.42
CA ARG A 34 41.52 -27.66 -5.68
C ARG A 34 42.02 -27.11 -7.02
N ASN A 35 41.15 -27.10 -8.02
CA ASN A 35 41.37 -26.31 -9.24
C ASN A 35 41.31 -24.81 -8.90
N PRO A 36 42.39 -24.02 -9.09
CA PRO A 36 42.42 -22.62 -8.70
C PRO A 36 42.10 -21.73 -9.91
N ARG A 37 40.96 -21.94 -10.59
CA ARG A 37 40.51 -21.05 -11.68
C ARG A 37 38.99 -21.03 -11.82
N GLN A 38 38.30 -20.55 -10.79
CA GLN A 38 37.02 -19.90 -10.98
C GLN A 38 37.17 -18.47 -10.49
N GLY A 39 37.55 -17.58 -11.41
CA GLY A 39 37.42 -16.15 -11.19
C GLY A 39 35.95 -15.88 -10.92
N CYS A 40 35.61 -15.64 -9.66
CA CYS A 40 34.33 -15.08 -9.28
C CYS A 40 34.25 -13.70 -9.96
N VAL A 41 33.49 -13.60 -11.05
CA VAL A 41 33.14 -12.32 -11.65
C VAL A 41 32.33 -11.56 -10.60
N ARG A 42 33.01 -10.70 -9.83
CA ARG A 42 32.34 -9.75 -8.95
C ARG A 42 31.86 -8.61 -9.83
N VAL A 43 30.56 -8.60 -10.13
CA VAL A 43 29.90 -7.47 -10.80
C VAL A 43 29.85 -6.31 -9.79
N PHE A 44 30.74 -5.34 -9.94
CA PHE A 44 30.85 -4.19 -9.02
C PHE A 44 29.91 -3.03 -9.38
N ALA A 45 29.29 -3.03 -10.56
CA ALA A 45 28.47 -1.92 -11.03
C ALA A 45 27.15 -2.41 -11.66
N VAL A 46 26.16 -2.68 -10.81
CA VAL A 46 24.76 -2.91 -11.25
C VAL A 46 24.03 -1.60 -11.61
N ASN A 47 24.67 -0.44 -11.41
CA ASN A 47 24.06 0.89 -11.56
C ASN A 47 24.73 1.78 -12.62
N TYR A 48 25.62 1.25 -13.47
CA TYR A 48 26.24 2.04 -14.54
C TYR A 48 25.30 2.11 -15.76
N ASP A 49 24.57 3.22 -15.89
CA ASP A 49 23.67 3.52 -17.02
C ASP A 49 24.01 4.91 -17.61
N PRO A 50 25.08 5.02 -18.42
CA PRO A 50 25.53 6.30 -18.97
C PRO A 50 24.54 6.91 -19.98
N GLU A 51 23.65 6.09 -20.55
CA GLU A 51 22.68 6.49 -21.56
C GLU A 51 21.26 6.72 -20.98
N LYS A 52 21.07 6.53 -19.66
CA LYS A 52 19.77 6.61 -18.97
C LYS A 52 18.68 5.76 -19.64
N MET A 53 19.05 4.58 -20.11
CA MET A 53 18.12 3.63 -20.75
C MET A 53 17.07 3.10 -19.75
N PHE A 54 17.42 3.03 -18.47
CA PHE A 54 16.50 2.58 -17.43
C PHE A 54 15.87 3.77 -16.70
N LYS A 55 14.54 3.88 -16.80
CA LYS A 55 13.76 4.94 -16.12
C LYS A 55 13.79 4.85 -14.59
N ARG A 56 14.17 3.71 -14.03
CA ARG A 56 14.15 3.44 -12.58
C ARG A 56 15.41 2.66 -12.17
N PRO A 57 15.95 2.92 -10.96
CA PRO A 57 17.05 2.12 -10.43
C PRO A 57 16.62 0.65 -10.25
N PRO A 58 17.56 -0.31 -10.25
CA PRO A 58 17.24 -1.71 -10.05
C PRO A 58 16.60 -1.93 -8.68
N GLU A 59 15.45 -2.61 -8.66
CA GLU A 59 14.79 -2.97 -7.40
C GLU A 59 15.65 -3.95 -6.59
N THR A 60 15.83 -3.67 -5.30
CA THR A 60 16.53 -4.56 -4.38
C THR A 60 15.57 -5.62 -3.82
N GLY A 61 16.12 -6.76 -3.38
CA GLY A 61 15.32 -7.82 -2.74
C GLY A 61 14.49 -8.69 -3.68
N LEU A 62 14.63 -8.55 -5.01
CA LEU A 62 13.92 -9.36 -6.01
C LEU A 62 14.14 -10.87 -5.82
N ILE A 63 15.37 -11.28 -5.48
CA ILE A 63 15.69 -12.69 -5.20
C ILE A 63 14.93 -13.18 -3.97
N ALA A 64 14.93 -12.41 -2.88
CA ALA A 64 14.22 -12.78 -1.65
C ALA A 64 12.70 -12.90 -1.89
N ARG A 65 12.09 -11.94 -2.60
CA ARG A 65 10.68 -12.00 -3.01
C ARG A 65 10.37 -13.24 -3.85
N ARG A 66 11.24 -13.59 -4.79
CA ARG A 66 11.05 -14.78 -5.63
C ARG A 66 11.20 -16.07 -4.83
N MET A 67 12.13 -16.10 -3.87
CA MET A 67 12.31 -17.24 -2.98
C MET A 67 11.12 -17.42 -2.04
N THR A 68 10.57 -16.35 -1.45
CA THR A 68 9.36 -16.44 -0.63
C THR A 68 8.15 -16.89 -1.44
N HIS A 69 7.99 -16.39 -2.68
CA HIS A 69 6.95 -16.85 -3.60
C HIS A 69 7.05 -18.35 -3.85
N LYS A 70 8.25 -18.83 -4.21
CA LYS A 70 8.51 -20.25 -4.46
C LYS A 70 8.27 -21.10 -3.21
N MET A 71 8.61 -20.60 -2.01
CA MET A 71 8.32 -21.29 -0.75
C MET A 71 6.82 -21.39 -0.47
N MET A 72 6.02 -20.37 -0.81
CA MET A 72 4.56 -20.44 -0.68
C MET A 72 3.94 -21.45 -1.65
N GLU A 73 4.46 -21.53 -2.89
CA GLU A 73 3.98 -22.52 -3.88
C GLU A 73 4.33 -23.96 -3.48
N GLN A 74 5.53 -24.16 -2.93
CA GLN A 74 6.03 -25.50 -2.60
C GLN A 74 5.52 -26.01 -1.24
N ASN A 75 5.34 -25.12 -0.26
CA ASN A 75 4.98 -25.51 1.10
C ASN A 75 3.60 -24.97 1.48
N LYS A 76 2.58 -25.84 1.35
CA LYS A 76 1.19 -25.51 1.72
C LYS A 76 1.04 -25.04 3.17
N GLU A 77 1.82 -25.61 4.10
CA GLU A 77 1.81 -25.21 5.51
C GLU A 77 2.36 -23.79 5.70
N PHE A 78 3.49 -23.47 5.07
CA PHE A 78 4.09 -22.13 5.10
C PHE A 78 3.15 -21.08 4.49
N ALA A 79 2.50 -21.40 3.37
CA ALA A 79 1.49 -20.55 2.77
C ALA A 79 0.31 -20.31 3.72
N SER A 80 -0.19 -21.35 4.38
CA SER A 80 -1.29 -21.24 5.34
C SER A 80 -0.93 -20.41 6.58
N GLN A 81 0.31 -20.56 7.10
CA GLN A 81 0.79 -19.78 8.25
C GLN A 81 0.94 -18.30 7.88
N MET A 82 1.48 -18.00 6.69
CA MET A 82 1.60 -16.63 6.20
C MET A 82 0.23 -16.00 5.96
N GLN A 83 -0.73 -16.75 5.41
CA GLN A 83 -2.11 -16.27 5.26
C GLN A 83 -2.75 -15.95 6.61
N ARG A 84 -2.65 -16.85 7.60
CA ARG A 84 -3.15 -16.61 8.96
C ARG A 84 -2.53 -15.37 9.58
N ALA A 85 -1.21 -15.19 9.46
CA ALA A 85 -0.56 -14.00 9.98
C ALA A 85 -1.09 -12.71 9.32
N LYS A 86 -1.31 -12.72 8.00
CA LYS A 86 -1.90 -11.57 7.28
C LYS A 86 -3.34 -11.31 7.73
N ASP A 87 -4.12 -12.36 7.93
CA ASP A 87 -5.51 -12.25 8.39
C ASP A 87 -5.58 -11.74 9.83
N ASP A 88 -4.67 -12.16 10.70
CA ASP A 88 -4.60 -11.71 12.09
C ASP A 88 -4.18 -10.23 12.17
N ILE A 89 -3.20 -9.80 11.38
CA ILE A 89 -2.83 -8.38 11.25
C ILE A 89 -4.05 -7.58 10.75
N ARG A 90 -4.73 -8.06 9.70
CA ARG A 90 -5.91 -7.40 9.16
C ARG A 90 -7.00 -7.26 10.22
N ARG A 91 -7.26 -8.30 11.01
CA ARG A 91 -8.24 -8.27 12.11
C ARG A 91 -7.85 -7.25 13.18
N GLN A 92 -6.60 -7.24 13.61
CA GLN A 92 -6.11 -6.29 14.61
C GLN A 92 -6.29 -4.83 14.14
N VAL A 93 -5.94 -4.55 12.89
CA VAL A 93 -6.14 -3.22 12.28
C VAL A 93 -7.62 -2.84 12.26
N LEU A 94 -8.51 -3.76 11.88
CA LEU A 94 -9.96 -3.51 11.89
C LEU A 94 -10.48 -3.24 13.29
N THR A 95 -10.12 -4.06 14.28
CA THR A 95 -10.53 -3.87 15.68
C THR A 95 -10.05 -2.52 16.23
N ARG A 96 -8.80 -2.13 15.93
CA ARG A 96 -8.25 -0.81 16.33
C ARG A 96 -9.07 0.34 15.73
N ARG A 97 -9.42 0.26 14.44
CA ARG A 97 -10.22 1.28 13.73
C ARG A 97 -11.67 1.35 14.23
N GLU A 98 -12.27 0.20 14.52
CA GLU A 98 -13.64 0.13 15.06
C GLU A 98 -13.74 0.66 16.49
N ALA A 99 -12.69 0.50 17.30
CA ALA A 99 -12.65 1.02 18.66
C ALA A 99 -12.63 2.56 18.73
N ARG A 100 -12.19 3.24 17.66
CA ARG A 100 -12.17 4.70 17.57
C ARG A 100 -13.48 5.22 17.00
N ASN A 101 -14.02 6.27 17.64
CA ASN A 101 -15.21 6.96 17.21
C ASN A 101 -14.90 8.44 16.95
N PRO A 102 -15.07 8.92 15.71
CA PRO A 102 -14.77 10.31 15.38
C PRO A 102 -15.83 11.25 15.97
N PRO A 103 -15.44 12.28 16.73
CA PRO A 103 -16.36 13.24 17.34
C PRO A 103 -17.07 14.09 16.27
N ASP A 104 -18.20 14.66 16.63
CA ASP A 104 -18.99 15.53 15.74
C ASP A 104 -18.55 17.00 15.80
N ASP A 105 -17.98 17.44 16.92
CA ASP A 105 -17.49 18.80 17.08
C ASP A 105 -16.17 19.03 16.34
N GLY A 106 -16.01 20.22 15.78
CA GLY A 106 -14.84 20.58 14.96
C GLY A 106 -13.54 20.65 15.77
N LEU A 107 -13.58 21.15 17.01
CA LEU A 107 -12.39 21.26 17.85
C LEU A 107 -11.96 19.88 18.36
N GLU A 108 -12.92 19.08 18.83
CA GLU A 108 -12.67 17.69 19.23
C GLU A 108 -12.15 16.85 18.05
N LEU A 109 -12.61 17.12 16.83
CA LEU A 109 -12.12 16.44 15.63
C LEU A 109 -10.64 16.79 15.32
N ILE A 110 -10.21 18.02 15.57
CA ILE A 110 -8.79 18.39 15.43
C ILE A 110 -7.93 17.58 16.40
N GLU A 111 -8.31 17.54 17.68
CA GLU A 111 -7.59 16.74 18.68
C GLU A 111 -7.61 15.25 18.36
N TYR A 112 -8.75 14.74 17.87
CA TYR A 112 -8.87 13.36 17.42
C TYR A 112 -7.86 13.03 16.31
N MET A 113 -7.70 13.93 15.33
CA MET A 113 -6.75 13.73 14.23
C MET A 113 -5.30 13.82 14.70
N LEU A 114 -4.97 14.73 15.63
CA LEU A 114 -3.61 14.81 16.20
C LEU A 114 -3.24 13.56 17.00
N ASN A 115 -4.22 12.93 17.65
CA ASN A 115 -4.05 11.67 18.38
C ASN A 115 -4.24 10.42 17.48
N THR A 116 -4.19 10.55 16.16
CA THR A 116 -4.31 9.43 15.22
C THR A 116 -2.94 8.96 14.76
N ASP A 117 -2.72 7.64 14.81
CA ASP A 117 -1.50 7.03 14.31
C ASP A 117 -1.36 7.25 12.80
N ALA A 118 -0.12 7.46 12.34
CA ALA A 118 0.16 7.66 10.91
C ALA A 118 -0.34 6.52 10.01
N GLU A 119 -0.37 5.28 10.53
CA GLU A 119 -0.86 4.10 9.80
C GLU A 119 -2.37 4.11 9.54
N ASP A 120 -3.14 4.77 10.42
CA ASP A 120 -4.60 4.83 10.34
C ASP A 120 -5.12 6.18 9.87
N MET A 121 -4.25 7.19 9.76
CA MET A 121 -4.61 8.54 9.33
C MET A 121 -5.38 8.57 8.00
N GLU A 122 -4.90 7.86 6.97
CA GLU A 122 -5.58 7.80 5.67
C GLU A 122 -7.01 7.24 5.79
N PHE A 123 -7.20 6.24 6.65
CA PHE A 123 -8.50 5.64 6.90
C PHE A 123 -9.43 6.60 7.64
N GLU A 124 -8.93 7.27 8.67
CA GLU A 124 -9.72 8.22 9.46
C GLU A 124 -10.09 9.46 8.65
N VAL A 125 -9.21 9.95 7.76
CA VAL A 125 -9.54 11.03 6.82
C VAL A 125 -10.65 10.60 5.87
N ALA A 126 -10.58 9.41 5.28
CA ALA A 126 -11.62 8.90 4.41
C ALA A 126 -12.96 8.75 5.16
N ARG A 127 -12.93 8.28 6.42
CA ARG A 127 -14.11 8.13 7.29
C ARG A 127 -14.73 9.47 7.68
N CYS A 128 -13.89 10.45 8.00
CA CYS A 128 -14.31 11.78 8.45
C CYS A 128 -14.52 12.77 7.30
N ARG A 129 -14.29 12.37 6.04
CA ARG A 129 -14.39 13.23 4.86
C ARG A 129 -15.66 14.11 4.83
N PRO A 130 -16.86 13.62 5.18
CA PRO A 130 -18.06 14.47 5.23
C PRO A 130 -17.98 15.62 6.24
N LYS A 131 -17.22 15.45 7.32
CA LYS A 131 -16.99 16.44 8.39
C LYS A 131 -15.88 17.43 8.03
N LEU A 132 -14.91 17.01 7.21
CA LEU A 132 -13.78 17.82 6.72
C LEU A 132 -14.23 18.82 5.64
N THR A 133 -15.05 19.78 6.05
CA THR A 133 -15.61 20.84 5.19
C THR A 133 -14.73 22.09 5.19
N PRO A 134 -14.93 23.03 4.25
CA PRO A 134 -14.26 24.33 4.31
C PRO A 134 -14.50 25.10 5.62
N VAL A 135 -15.62 24.84 6.32
CA VAL A 135 -15.91 25.43 7.63
C VAL A 135 -14.96 24.88 8.69
N PHE A 136 -14.72 23.57 8.69
CA PHE A 136 -13.75 22.92 9.57
C PHE A 136 -12.34 23.49 9.35
N PHE A 137 -11.89 23.62 8.10
CA PHE A 137 -10.56 24.19 7.82
C PHE A 137 -10.41 25.63 8.32
N LYS A 138 -11.46 26.46 8.22
CA LYS A 138 -11.45 27.81 8.83
C LYS A 138 -11.34 27.78 10.36
N GLN A 139 -11.96 26.78 11.01
CA GLN A 139 -11.80 26.60 12.45
C GLN A 139 -10.38 26.17 12.80
N LEU A 140 -9.80 25.23 12.05
CA LEU A 140 -8.39 24.82 12.22
C LEU A 140 -7.43 26.00 12.01
N ASP A 141 -7.63 26.82 10.97
CA ASP A 141 -6.85 28.03 10.73
C ASP A 141 -6.99 29.04 11.89
N SER A 142 -8.17 29.10 12.52
CA SER A 142 -8.41 29.95 13.69
C SER A 142 -7.68 29.45 14.94
N VAL A 143 -7.64 28.14 15.16
CA VAL A 143 -6.87 27.51 16.26
C VAL A 143 -5.37 27.73 16.06
N ILE A 144 -4.88 27.52 14.83
CA ILE A 144 -3.49 27.83 14.46
C ILE A 144 -3.18 29.30 14.72
N GLY A 145 -4.07 30.21 14.33
CA GLY A 145 -3.94 31.64 14.59
C GLY A 145 -3.88 31.95 16.09
N ALA A 146 -4.77 31.35 16.89
CA ALA A 146 -4.80 31.53 18.33
C ALA A 146 -3.51 31.07 19.01
N GLU A 147 -2.95 29.94 18.57
CA GLU A 147 -1.68 29.40 19.09
C GLU A 147 -0.49 30.28 18.68
N ARG A 148 -0.46 30.74 17.42
CA ARG A 148 0.57 31.62 16.87
C ARG A 148 0.68 32.96 17.60
N PHE A 149 -0.46 33.55 17.96
CA PHE A 149 -0.53 34.86 18.61
C PHE A 149 -0.75 34.78 20.12
N SER A 150 -0.59 33.58 20.71
CA SER A 150 -0.69 33.42 22.16
C SER A 150 0.48 34.13 22.87
N ALA A 151 0.28 34.51 24.14
CA ALA A 151 1.31 35.21 24.92
C ALA A 151 2.58 34.36 25.14
N LYS A 152 2.45 33.04 25.04
CA LYS A 152 3.54 32.07 25.14
C LYS A 152 3.31 30.97 24.08
N PRO A 153 3.74 31.19 22.83
CA PRO A 153 3.47 30.26 21.75
C PRO A 153 4.22 28.95 21.99
N ASP A 154 3.50 27.83 21.92
CA ASP A 154 4.10 26.52 21.89
C ASP A 154 4.50 26.16 20.45
N GLN A 155 5.81 26.20 20.18
CA GLN A 155 6.34 25.94 18.84
C GLN A 155 6.13 24.49 18.38
N GLU A 156 6.14 23.54 19.30
CA GLU A 156 5.93 22.12 18.97
C GLU A 156 4.48 21.92 18.57
N ARG A 157 3.54 22.43 19.37
CA ARG A 157 2.11 22.36 19.09
C ARG A 157 1.73 23.05 17.79
N LEU A 158 2.32 24.22 17.53
CA LEU A 158 2.10 24.96 16.29
C LEU A 158 2.57 24.16 15.06
N ALA A 159 3.73 23.51 15.15
CA ALA A 159 4.24 22.65 14.08
C ALA A 159 3.34 21.43 13.82
N GLU A 160 2.81 20.81 14.87
CA GLU A 160 1.83 19.72 14.74
C GLU A 160 0.55 20.18 14.01
N LEU A 161 0.00 21.34 14.38
CA LEU A 161 -1.21 21.87 13.76
C LEU A 161 -0.99 22.27 12.29
N ASP A 162 0.15 22.89 11.97
CA ASP A 162 0.50 23.26 10.59
C ASP A 162 0.72 22.02 9.70
N THR A 163 1.41 21.01 10.21
CA THR A 163 1.62 19.74 9.48
C THR A 163 0.30 19.00 9.29
N LEU A 164 -0.57 18.96 10.30
CA LEU A 164 -1.91 18.40 10.17
C LEU A 164 -2.74 19.15 9.12
N ARG A 165 -2.71 20.49 9.15
CA ARG A 165 -3.47 21.33 8.21
C ARG A 165 -3.08 21.06 6.75
N GLN A 166 -1.79 20.94 6.47
CA GLN A 166 -1.30 20.60 5.13
C GLN A 166 -1.69 19.16 4.75
N TYR A 167 -1.45 18.20 5.64
CA TYR A 167 -1.76 16.80 5.38
C TYR A 167 -3.25 16.59 5.06
N LEU A 168 -4.14 17.17 5.86
CA LEU A 168 -5.59 17.02 5.67
C LEU A 168 -6.06 17.61 4.33
N GLU A 169 -5.45 18.69 3.85
CA GLU A 169 -5.78 19.26 2.53
C GLU A 169 -5.41 18.31 1.41
N GLU A 170 -4.17 17.82 1.40
CA GLU A 170 -3.69 16.86 0.41
C GLU A 170 -4.49 15.55 0.44
N ALA A 171 -4.78 15.04 1.63
CA ALA A 171 -5.52 13.79 1.83
C ALA A 171 -6.99 13.93 1.41
N VAL A 172 -7.65 15.05 1.73
CA VAL A 172 -9.02 15.32 1.27
C VAL A 172 -9.09 15.38 -0.25
N GLU A 173 -8.15 16.08 -0.90
CA GLU A 173 -8.08 16.09 -2.36
C GLU A 173 -7.87 14.69 -2.95
N ALA A 174 -7.00 13.88 -2.33
CA ALA A 174 -6.75 12.52 -2.79
C ALA A 174 -8.01 11.65 -2.68
N VAL A 175 -8.75 11.76 -1.57
CA VAL A 175 -10.03 11.05 -1.38
C VAL A 175 -11.05 11.50 -2.42
N ASP A 176 -11.21 12.81 -2.65
CA ASP A 176 -12.16 13.32 -3.65
C ASP A 176 -11.81 12.85 -5.06
N LYS A 177 -10.53 12.89 -5.44
CA LYS A 177 -10.05 12.36 -6.72
C LYS A 177 -10.33 10.85 -6.83
N ALA A 178 -10.16 10.09 -5.76
CA ALA A 178 -10.46 8.66 -5.74
C ALA A 178 -11.96 8.40 -5.92
N VAL A 179 -12.84 9.17 -5.25
CA VAL A 179 -14.30 9.08 -5.38
C VAL A 179 -14.75 9.39 -6.81
N VAL A 180 -14.20 10.43 -7.44
CA VAL A 180 -14.53 10.76 -8.84
C VAL A 180 -14.08 9.65 -9.80
N LYS A 181 -12.89 9.07 -9.59
CA LYS A 181 -12.39 7.94 -10.38
C LYS A 181 -13.28 6.69 -10.25
N THR A 182 -13.75 6.37 -9.05
CA THR A 182 -14.64 5.21 -8.84
C THR A 182 -16.06 5.45 -9.37
N ALA A 183 -16.60 6.65 -9.21
CA ALA A 183 -17.90 7.03 -9.77
C ALA A 183 -17.88 6.96 -11.31
N SER A 184 -16.88 7.57 -11.95
CA SER A 184 -16.72 7.51 -13.41
C SER A 184 -16.46 6.08 -13.92
N ALA A 185 -15.75 5.23 -13.17
CA ALA A 185 -15.59 3.82 -13.52
C ALA A 185 -16.93 3.07 -13.51
N THR A 186 -17.82 3.41 -12.58
CA THR A 186 -19.17 2.85 -12.50
C THR A 186 -20.00 3.21 -13.73
N ASP A 187 -19.96 4.45 -14.18
CA ASP A 187 -20.69 4.89 -15.37
C ASP A 187 -20.15 4.28 -16.66
N ARG A 188 -18.82 4.16 -16.78
CA ARG A 188 -18.14 3.44 -17.86
C ARG A 188 -18.51 1.96 -17.89
N LEU A 189 -18.57 1.31 -16.73
CA LEU A 189 -19.00 -0.08 -16.62
C LEU A 189 -20.47 -0.24 -17.04
N LYS A 190 -21.37 0.65 -16.60
CA LYS A 190 -22.77 0.65 -17.04
C LYS A 190 -22.86 0.76 -18.55
N LYS A 191 -22.20 1.75 -19.16
CA LYS A 191 -22.13 1.94 -20.62
C LYS A 191 -21.70 0.65 -21.33
N LEU A 192 -20.64 0.00 -20.85
CA LEU A 192 -20.12 -1.25 -21.39
C LEU A 192 -21.13 -2.40 -21.26
N LEU A 193 -21.76 -2.58 -20.09
CA LEU A 193 -22.68 -3.69 -19.85
C LEU A 193 -24.05 -3.49 -20.52
N THR A 194 -24.48 -2.26 -20.79
CA THR A 194 -25.74 -1.96 -21.49
C THR A 194 -25.62 -1.88 -23.00
N SER A 195 -24.41 -1.73 -23.57
CA SER A 195 -24.24 -1.60 -25.02
C SER A 195 -24.69 -2.84 -25.80
N LYS A 196 -25.13 -2.69 -27.05
CA LYS A 196 -25.47 -3.84 -27.90
C LYS A 196 -24.20 -4.63 -28.27
N ASP A 197 -23.19 -3.91 -28.72
CA ASP A 197 -21.94 -4.47 -29.23
C ASP A 197 -20.75 -4.19 -28.31
N LYS A 198 -20.45 -5.15 -27.43
CA LYS A 198 -19.39 -5.01 -26.41
C LYS A 198 -18.02 -4.69 -27.01
N LYS A 199 -17.67 -5.32 -28.13
CA LYS A 199 -16.36 -5.18 -28.75
C LYS A 199 -16.15 -3.76 -29.29
N GLU A 200 -17.14 -3.21 -29.96
CA GLU A 200 -17.09 -1.85 -30.50
C GLU A 200 -17.01 -0.83 -29.36
N THR A 201 -17.84 -0.99 -28.32
CA THR A 201 -17.78 -0.11 -27.14
C THR A 201 -16.42 -0.17 -26.43
N ILE A 202 -15.77 -1.35 -26.34
CA ILE A 202 -14.41 -1.46 -25.78
C ILE A 202 -13.41 -0.69 -26.63
N LEU A 203 -13.51 -0.76 -27.96
CA LEU A 203 -12.61 -0.02 -28.86
C LEU A 203 -12.83 1.49 -28.77
N GLU A 204 -14.07 1.96 -28.68
CA GLU A 204 -14.39 3.37 -28.44
C GLU A 204 -13.82 3.87 -27.10
N MET A 205 -14.01 3.10 -26.03
CA MET A 205 -13.48 3.44 -24.70
C MET A 205 -11.95 3.40 -24.68
N ALA A 206 -11.33 2.47 -25.39
CA ALA A 206 -9.89 2.41 -25.54
C ALA A 206 -9.36 3.65 -26.28
N ALA A 207 -10.02 4.08 -27.36
CA ALA A 207 -9.65 5.28 -28.11
C ALA A 207 -9.78 6.56 -27.28
N ALA A 208 -10.76 6.61 -26.37
CA ALA A 208 -10.96 7.71 -25.43
C ALA A 208 -10.06 7.66 -24.18
N ASN A 209 -9.16 6.66 -24.05
CA ASN A 209 -8.37 6.40 -22.84
C ASN A 209 -9.22 6.21 -21.56
N GLU A 210 -10.41 5.66 -21.72
CA GLU A 210 -11.37 5.44 -20.63
C GLU A 210 -11.17 4.07 -19.94
N ILE A 211 -10.17 3.28 -20.33
CA ILE A 211 -9.90 1.96 -19.74
C ILE A 211 -8.74 2.10 -18.73
N ASP A 212 -9.10 2.23 -17.46
CA ASP A 212 -8.19 2.35 -16.33
C ASP A 212 -8.28 1.16 -15.37
N GLN A 213 -7.41 1.16 -14.36
CA GLN A 213 -7.38 0.13 -13.32
C GLN A 213 -8.70 0.09 -12.53
N ALA A 214 -9.33 1.23 -12.26
CA ALA A 214 -10.58 1.31 -11.50
C ALA A 214 -11.73 0.56 -12.20
N LEU A 215 -11.84 0.65 -13.53
CA LEU A 215 -12.82 -0.11 -14.32
C LEU A 215 -12.58 -1.63 -14.22
N VAL A 216 -11.32 -2.07 -14.31
CA VAL A 216 -10.96 -3.50 -14.25
C VAL A 216 -11.18 -4.07 -12.84
N ASP A 217 -10.88 -3.31 -11.81
CA ASP A 217 -11.11 -3.71 -10.41
C ASP A 217 -12.60 -3.83 -10.11
N LEU A 218 -13.43 -2.90 -10.60
CA LEU A 218 -14.89 -2.95 -10.47
C LEU A 218 -15.48 -4.17 -11.19
N LEU A 219 -14.96 -4.51 -12.37
CA LEU A 219 -15.32 -5.75 -13.08
C LEU A 219 -14.97 -6.99 -12.25
N GLN A 220 -13.78 -7.02 -11.64
CA GLN A 220 -13.35 -8.13 -10.80
C GLN A 220 -14.24 -8.29 -9.56
N GLN A 221 -14.56 -7.20 -8.87
CA GLN A 221 -15.45 -7.21 -7.71
C GLN A 221 -16.83 -7.77 -8.07
N ASN A 222 -17.38 -7.41 -9.23
CA ASN A 222 -18.66 -7.95 -9.69
C ASN A 222 -18.58 -9.44 -10.06
N ILE A 223 -17.47 -9.89 -10.65
CA ILE A 223 -17.23 -11.32 -10.91
C ILE A 223 -17.21 -12.11 -9.60
N ASP A 224 -16.49 -11.61 -8.60
CA ASP A 224 -16.37 -12.28 -7.30
C ASP A 224 -17.71 -12.30 -6.56
N ALA A 225 -18.49 -11.21 -6.62
CA ALA A 225 -19.84 -11.16 -6.09
C ALA A 225 -20.79 -12.13 -6.80
N ALA A 226 -20.73 -12.22 -8.14
CA ALA A 226 -21.54 -13.16 -8.91
C ALA A 226 -21.19 -14.62 -8.58
N LYS A 227 -19.90 -14.93 -8.41
CA LYS A 227 -19.44 -16.26 -7.97
C LYS A 227 -19.91 -16.61 -6.57
N ALA A 228 -19.83 -15.65 -5.64
CA ALA A 228 -20.33 -15.83 -4.27
C ALA A 228 -21.85 -16.05 -4.24
N ALA A 229 -22.58 -15.47 -5.20
CA ALA A 229 -24.02 -15.66 -5.38
C ALA A 229 -24.39 -16.87 -6.27
N GLU A 230 -23.42 -17.73 -6.63
CA GLU A 230 -23.60 -18.91 -7.49
C GLU A 230 -24.16 -18.62 -8.90
N GLN A 231 -24.02 -17.38 -9.38
CA GLN A 231 -24.43 -16.95 -10.71
C GLN A 231 -23.31 -17.19 -11.73
N THR A 232 -23.18 -18.45 -12.17
CA THR A 232 -22.10 -18.87 -13.08
C THR A 232 -22.14 -18.19 -14.45
N GLY A 233 -23.31 -18.07 -15.07
CA GLY A 233 -23.47 -17.44 -16.38
C GLY A 233 -22.99 -15.97 -16.43
N PRO A 234 -23.49 -15.08 -15.55
CA PRO A 234 -23.02 -13.71 -15.44
C PRO A 234 -21.53 -13.61 -15.12
N ALA A 235 -21.01 -14.47 -14.23
CA ALA A 235 -19.59 -14.48 -13.87
C ALA A 235 -18.71 -14.81 -15.08
N GLU A 236 -19.02 -15.87 -15.83
CA GLU A 236 -18.27 -16.25 -17.04
C GLU A 236 -18.33 -15.18 -18.13
N PHE A 237 -19.48 -14.52 -18.29
CA PHE A 237 -19.61 -13.41 -19.24
C PHE A 237 -18.71 -12.23 -18.83
N MET A 238 -18.76 -11.82 -17.57
CA MET A 238 -17.94 -10.72 -17.07
C MET A 238 -16.43 -11.04 -17.11
N GLU A 239 -16.03 -12.29 -16.89
CA GLU A 239 -14.64 -12.73 -17.08
C GLU A 239 -14.18 -12.52 -18.53
N LYS A 240 -14.98 -12.90 -19.53
CA LYS A 240 -14.67 -12.69 -20.94
C LYS A 240 -14.53 -11.19 -21.26
N VAL A 241 -15.42 -10.36 -20.72
CA VAL A 241 -15.36 -8.90 -20.87
C VAL A 241 -14.09 -8.34 -20.21
N LYS A 242 -13.77 -8.77 -18.98
CA LYS A 242 -12.54 -8.36 -18.28
C LYS A 242 -11.30 -8.69 -19.10
N VAL A 243 -11.19 -9.91 -19.63
CA VAL A 243 -10.05 -10.32 -20.48
C VAL A 243 -9.93 -9.44 -21.73
N ALA A 244 -11.06 -9.03 -22.33
CA ALA A 244 -11.03 -8.14 -23.49
C ALA A 244 -10.61 -6.71 -23.12
N VAL A 245 -11.13 -6.17 -22.03
CA VAL A 245 -10.81 -4.82 -21.52
C VAL A 245 -9.34 -4.74 -21.07
N SER A 246 -8.83 -5.75 -20.38
CA SER A 246 -7.44 -5.76 -19.87
C SER A 246 -6.36 -5.64 -20.96
N LYS A 247 -6.68 -5.94 -22.22
CA LYS A 247 -5.76 -5.73 -23.35
C LYS A 247 -5.49 -4.25 -23.66
N TYR A 248 -6.40 -3.38 -23.24
CA TYR A 248 -6.36 -1.94 -23.47
C TYR A 248 -6.16 -1.15 -22.16
N LEU A 249 -5.75 -1.84 -21.09
CA LEU A 249 -5.46 -1.20 -19.80
C LEU A 249 -4.35 -0.17 -19.96
N VAL A 250 -4.66 1.08 -19.64
CA VAL A 250 -3.65 2.14 -19.55
C VAL A 250 -3.08 2.12 -18.14
N THR A 251 -1.83 1.64 -17.99
CA THR A 251 -1.06 1.82 -16.75
C THR A 251 -0.31 3.15 -16.84
N VAL A 252 -0.87 4.19 -16.20
CA VAL A 252 -0.17 5.47 -16.01
C VAL A 252 0.75 5.38 -14.79
#